data_AF-A0A949AA10-F1
#
_entry.id   AF-A0A949AA10-F1
#
_cell.length_a   1.000
_cell.length_b   1.000
_cell.length_c   1.000
_cell.angle_alpha   90.00
_cell.angle_beta   90.00
_cell.angle_gamma   90.00
#
_symmetry.space_group_name_H-M   'P 1'
#
loop_
_entity.id
_entity.type
_entity.pdbx_description
1 polymer ?
#
loop_
_entity_poly.entity_id
_entity_poly.type
_entity_poly.pdbx_seq_one_letter_code
_entity_poly.pdbx_strand_id
1 'polypeptide(L)' 'MAKSEDLGGYYRIPADTRSLNYNLYFSEGEKKIAMLEDYNSSNTDQLDVDGMAELLLTLDIVKDELKGWKT' A
#
# COMPACT_ATOMS: atom_id res chain seq x y z
N MET A 1 1.48 6.06 -7.50
CA MET A 1 1.60 4.86 -8.37
C MET A 1 2.30 5.08 -9.71
N ALA A 2 2.57 6.33 -10.16
CA ALA A 2 2.94 6.60 -11.56
C ALA A 2 4.21 5.94 -12.14
N LYS A 3 5.11 5.44 -11.29
CA LYS A 3 6.34 4.71 -11.70
C LYS A 3 6.52 3.39 -10.94
N SER A 4 5.50 2.91 -10.24
CA SER A 4 5.61 1.65 -9.49
C SER A 4 5.43 0.45 -10.40
N GLU A 5 6.23 -0.57 -10.15
CA GLU A 5 6.10 -1.88 -10.80
C GLU A 5 5.35 -2.84 -9.88
N ASP A 6 4.33 -3.50 -10.42
CA ASP A 6 3.57 -4.54 -9.73
C ASP A 6 4.33 -5.87 -9.79
N LEU A 7 4.66 -6.42 -8.62
CA LEU A 7 5.33 -7.71 -8.46
C LEU A 7 4.38 -8.74 -7.80
N GLY A 8 3.07 -8.49 -7.87
CA GLY A 8 1.99 -9.31 -7.34
C GLY A 8 1.76 -9.10 -5.85
N GLY A 9 2.73 -9.48 -5.01
CA GLY A 9 2.62 -9.35 -3.56
C GLY A 9 3.15 -8.02 -3.00
N TYR A 10 3.80 -7.22 -3.84
CA TYR A 10 4.42 -5.96 -3.44
C TYR A 10 4.61 -5.06 -4.66
N TYR A 11 4.66 -3.75 -4.42
CA TYR A 11 5.00 -2.76 -5.43
C TYR A 11 6.44 -2.30 -5.26
N ARG A 12 7.18 -2.20 -6.36
CA ARG A 12 8.53 -1.61 -6.38
C ARG A 12 8.46 -0.18 -6.89
N ILE A 13 8.93 0.78 -6.08
CA ILE A 13 9.15 2.16 -6.52
C ILE A 13 10.63 2.30 -6.88
N PRO A 14 10.98 2.46 -8.17
CA PRO A 14 12.38 2.62 -8.57
C PRO A 14 12.93 3.95 -8.03
N ALA A 15 14.22 3.93 -7.69
CA ALA A 15 14.92 5.15 -7.30
C ALA A 15 14.86 6.16 -8.45
N ASP A 16 14.55 7.41 -8.11
CA ASP A 16 14.43 8.47 -9.08
C ASP A 16 15.83 8.87 -9.59
N THR A 17 16.20 8.39 -10.78
CA THR A 17 17.49 8.71 -11.41
C THR A 17 17.43 9.98 -12.25
N ARG A 18 16.47 10.89 -11.99
CA ARG A 18 16.53 12.23 -12.57
C ARG A 18 17.86 12.85 -12.15
N SER A 19 18.74 13.09 -13.13
CA SER A 19 19.86 14.00 -12.97
C SER A 19 19.32 15.37 -12.49
N LEU A 20 20.20 16.29 -12.09
CA LEU A 20 19.88 17.69 -11.70
C LEU A 20 19.24 18.54 -12.83
N ASN A 21 18.43 17.92 -13.69
CA ASN A 21 17.62 18.48 -14.74
C ASN A 21 16.37 19.14 -14.14
N TYR A 22 16.49 20.43 -13.86
CA TYR A 22 15.37 21.33 -13.55
C TYR A 22 14.31 21.42 -14.68
N ASN A 23 14.65 20.97 -15.90
CA ASN A 23 13.74 20.95 -17.06
C ASN A 23 12.46 20.12 -16.83
N LEU A 24 12.50 19.11 -15.95
CA LEU A 24 11.33 18.29 -15.61
C LEU A 24 10.26 19.02 -14.79
N TYR A 25 10.58 20.20 -14.23
CA TYR A 25 9.65 20.98 -13.43
C TYR A 25 9.05 22.18 -14.18
N PHE A 26 9.57 22.52 -15.37
CA PHE A 26 9.24 23.78 -16.03
C PHE A 26 8.81 23.70 -17.51
N SER A 27 9.01 22.59 -18.24
CA SER A 27 8.78 22.59 -19.70
C SER A 27 7.77 21.57 -20.22
N GLU A 28 7.66 20.39 -19.63
CA GLU A 28 6.71 19.36 -20.07
C GLU A 28 6.13 18.67 -18.84
N GLY A 29 5.04 19.21 -18.29
CA GLY A 29 4.29 18.51 -17.25
C GLY A 29 3.84 17.16 -17.81
N GLU A 30 4.43 16.06 -17.31
CA GLU A 30 3.99 14.71 -17.63
C GLU A 30 2.51 14.55 -17.22
N LYS A 31 1.60 14.77 -18.16
CA LYS A 31 0.14 14.63 -17.96
C LYS A 31 -0.26 13.24 -17.46
N LYS A 32 0.60 12.23 -17.63
CA LYS A 32 0.41 10.87 -17.11
C LYS A 32 0.45 10.81 -15.58
N ILE A 33 1.25 11.63 -14.90
CA ILE A 33 1.34 11.61 -13.42
C ILE A 33 0.01 12.05 -12.78
N ALA A 34 -0.72 12.95 -13.43
CA ALA A 34 -1.98 13.50 -12.92
C ALA A 34 -3.18 12.54 -13.04
N MET A 35 -3.05 11.42 -13.76
CA MET A 35 -4.17 10.49 -14.03
C MET A 35 -4.13 9.21 -13.18
N LEU A 36 -3.12 9.03 -12.34
CA LEU A 36 -3.00 7.86 -11.48
C LEU A 36 -3.50 8.20 -10.07
N GLU A 37 -4.56 7.53 -9.63
CA GLU A 37 -4.99 7.62 -8.24
C GLU A 37 -3.92 7.07 -7.29
N ASP A 38 -3.81 7.71 -6.12
CA ASP A 38 -2.92 7.27 -5.06
C ASP A 38 -3.48 6.04 -4.37
N TYR A 39 -2.64 5.05 -4.10
CA TYR A 39 -3.03 3.87 -3.32
C TYR A 39 -2.90 4.16 -1.83
N ASN A 40 -4.00 3.99 -1.10
CA ASN A 40 -4.14 4.26 0.31
C ASN A 40 -5.10 3.25 0.97
N SER A 41 -5.29 3.35 2.28
CA SER A 41 -6.15 2.42 3.03
C SER A 41 -7.64 2.54 2.68
N SER A 42 -8.08 3.65 2.08
CA SER A 42 -9.48 3.85 1.72
C SER A 42 -9.85 3.23 0.37
N ASN A 43 -8.88 2.98 -0.51
CA ASN A 43 -9.11 2.39 -1.84
C ASN A 43 -8.44 1.01 -2.05
N THR A 44 -8.01 0.38 -0.96
CA THR A 44 -7.65 -1.04 -0.94
C THR A 44 -8.88 -1.90 -0.59
N ASP A 45 -8.73 -3.22 -0.71
CA ASP A 45 -9.75 -4.17 -0.26
C ASP A 45 -9.88 -4.08 1.28
N GLN A 46 -11.04 -3.60 1.74
CA GLN A 46 -11.34 -3.45 3.16
C GLN A 46 -12.03 -4.72 3.67
N LEU A 47 -11.42 -5.37 4.66
CA LEU A 47 -12.02 -6.52 5.33
C LEU A 47 -13.27 -6.09 6.11
N ASP A 48 -14.29 -6.94 6.07
CA ASP A 48 -15.44 -6.84 6.95
C ASP A 48 -15.12 -7.39 8.35
N VAL A 49 -16.13 -7.42 9.24
CA VAL A 49 -15.95 -7.85 10.63
C VAL A 49 -15.48 -9.31 10.69
N ASP A 50 -16.04 -10.18 9.86
CA ASP A 50 -15.70 -11.60 9.85
C ASP A 50 -14.29 -11.83 9.29
N GLY A 51 -13.93 -11.19 8.18
CA GLY A 51 -12.58 -11.25 7.60
C GLY A 51 -11.52 -10.67 8.53
N MET A 52 -11.84 -9.60 9.26
CA MET A 52 -10.96 -9.06 10.29
C MET A 52 -10.76 -10.05 11.45
N ALA A 53 -11.83 -10.71 11.90
CA ALA A 53 -11.74 -11.71 12.96
C ALA A 53 -10.87 -12.90 12.53
N GLU A 54 -11.02 -13.40 11.30
CA GLU A 54 -10.17 -14.46 10.75
C GLU A 54 -8.70 -14.04 10.69
N LEU A 55 -8.41 -12.82 10.22
CA LEU A 55 -7.06 -12.29 10.17
C LEU A 55 -6.43 -12.19 11.57
N LEU A 56 -7.17 -11.65 12.54
CA LEU A 56 -6.70 -11.54 13.92
C LEU A 56 -6.41 -12.91 14.55
N LEU A 57 -7.23 -13.92 14.22
CA LEU A 57 -7.01 -15.29 14.64
C LEU A 57 -5.79 -15.96 13.98
N THR A 58 -5.10 -15.33 13.03
CA THR A 58 -3.79 -15.83 12.56
C THR A 58 -2.67 -15.53 13.55
N LEU A 59 -2.81 -14.46 14.35
CA LEU A 59 -1.79 -13.96 15.27
C LEU A 59 -1.77 -14.75 16.59
N ASP A 60 -0.62 -15.31 16.94
CA ASP A 60 -0.49 -16.13 18.15
C ASP A 60 -0.75 -15.33 19.43
N ILE A 61 -0.34 -14.06 19.49
CA ILE A 61 -0.65 -13.15 20.60
C ILE A 61 -2.15 -13.03 20.85
N VAL A 62 -2.96 -12.92 19.79
CA VAL A 62 -4.42 -12.80 19.92
C VAL A 62 -5.01 -14.12 20.41
N LYS A 63 -4.55 -15.26 19.87
CA LYS A 63 -4.98 -16.59 20.32
C LYS A 63 -4.68 -16.83 21.80
N ASP A 64 -3.51 -16.42 22.25
CA ASP A 64 -3.06 -16.66 23.62
C ASP A 64 -3.82 -15.80 24.63
N GLU A 65 -4.05 -14.52 24.32
CA GLU A 65 -4.92 -13.65 25.12
C GLU A 65 -6.36 -14.19 25.20
N LEU A 66 -6.92 -14.71 24.09
CA LEU A 66 -8.27 -15.31 24.08
C LEU A 66 -8.39 -16.57 24.94
N LYS A 67 -7.32 -17.37 25.08
CA LYS A 67 -7.29 -18.52 26.00
C LYS A 67 -7.30 -18.05 27.46
N GLY A 68 -6.54 -17.01 27.78
CA GLY A 68 -6.48 -16.41 29.11
C GLY A 68 -7.78 -15.71 29.51
N TRP A 69 -8.51 -15.13 28.55
CA TRP A 69 -9.74 -14.37 28.77
C TRP A 69 -10.87 -15.14 29.46
N LYS A 70 -10.94 -16.46 29.27
CA LYS A 70 -12.01 -17.30 29.84
C LYS A 70 -11.76 -17.78 31.29
N THR A 71 -10.67 -17.31 31.91
CA THR A 71 -10.36 -17.57 33.32
C THR A 71 -10.78 -16.39 34.18
#